data_AF-A0A535CJT3-F1
#
_entry.id   AF-A0A535CJT3-F1
#
_cell.length_a   1.000
_cell.length_b   1.000
_cell.length_c   1.000
_cell.angle_alpha   90.00
_cell.angle_beta   90.00
_cell.angle_gamma   90.00
#
_symmetry.space_group_name_H-M   'P 1'
#
loop_
_entity.id
_entity.type
_entity.pdbx_description
1 polymer ?
#
loop_
_entity_poly.entity_id
_entity_poly.type
_entity_poly.pdbx_seq_one_letter_code
_entity_poly.pdbx_strand_id
1 'polypeptide(L)' 'MAARIAAAFRGANPSARFDGTGACFLEMGGGEASTIRGDFYADPPAVELTIPSQAQLEEKVRFERERLQRWFGA' A
#
# COMPACT_ATOMS: atom_id res chain seq x y z
N MET A 1 4.07 -12.37 4.42
CA MET A 1 5.34 -12.84 5.03
C MET A 1 5.13 -13.50 6.40
N ALA A 2 4.69 -12.76 7.44
CA ALA A 2 4.57 -13.28 8.81
C ALA A 2 3.76 -14.59 8.94
N ALA A 3 2.63 -14.71 8.25
CA ALA A 3 1.81 -15.92 8.27
C ALA A 3 2.55 -17.18 7.77
N ARG A 4 3.43 -17.03 6.77
CA ARG A 4 4.25 -18.14 6.26
C ARG A 4 5.28 -18.60 7.29
N ILE A 5 5.95 -17.64 7.94
CA ILE A 5 6.92 -17.90 9.00
C ILE A 5 6.22 -18.62 10.17
N ALA A 6 5.05 -18.12 10.58
CA ALA A 6 4.26 -18.73 11.64
C ALA A 6 3.75 -20.15 11.28
N ALA A 7 3.46 -20.42 10.01
CA ALA A 7 3.11 -21.77 9.54
C ALA A 7 4.31 -22.72 9.63
N ALA A 8 5.50 -22.26 9.21
CA ALA A 8 6.73 -23.04 9.31
C ALA A 8 7.05 -23.44 10.75
N PHE A 9 6.93 -22.51 11.71
CA PHE A 9 7.12 -22.82 13.14
C PHE A 9 6.09 -23.79 13.72
N ARG A 10 4.89 -23.85 13.12
CA ARG A 10 3.84 -24.80 13.51
C ARG A 10 3.95 -26.15 12.80
N GLY A 11 4.98 -26.38 11.99
CA GLY A 11 5.11 -27.58 11.16
C GLY A 11 4.05 -27.68 10.05
N ALA A 12 3.35 -26.57 9.74
CA ALA A 12 2.33 -26.52 8.70
C ALA A 12 2.91 -26.04 7.37
N ASN A 13 2.30 -26.45 6.26
CA ASN A 13 2.74 -26.02 4.93
C ASN A 13 2.41 -24.53 4.68
N PRO A 14 3.40 -23.66 4.39
CA PRO A 14 3.14 -22.24 4.17
C PRO A 14 2.44 -21.96 2.83
N SER A 15 1.18 -21.53 2.86
CA SER A 15 0.39 -21.24 1.64
C SER A 15 0.25 -19.76 1.31
N ALA A 16 0.32 -18.86 2.30
CA ALA A 16 0.14 -17.42 2.08
C ALA A 16 1.18 -16.87 1.10
N ARG A 17 0.76 -16.07 0.12
CA ARG A 17 1.63 -15.40 -0.86
C ARG A 17 1.37 -13.91 -0.83
N PHE A 18 2.40 -13.13 -1.17
CA PHE A 18 2.18 -11.73 -1.55
C PHE A 18 1.53 -11.74 -2.93
N ASP A 19 0.50 -10.92 -3.11
CA ASP A 19 -0.31 -10.88 -4.32
C ASP A 19 0.28 -9.98 -5.41
N GLY A 20 1.39 -9.28 -5.11
CA GLY A 20 2.02 -8.38 -6.07
C GLY A 20 1.36 -7.00 -6.11
N THR A 21 0.42 -6.69 -5.21
CA THR A 21 -0.26 -5.39 -5.21
C THR A 21 0.49 -4.34 -4.40
N GLY A 22 0.46 -3.10 -4.85
CA GLY A 22 1.10 -1.98 -4.16
C GLY A 22 0.44 -0.65 -4.46
N ALA A 23 0.73 0.34 -3.63
CA ALA A 23 0.29 1.71 -3.84
C ALA A 23 1.33 2.71 -3.33
N CYS A 24 1.38 3.89 -3.95
CA CYS A 24 2.11 5.05 -3.45
C CYS A 24 1.36 6.35 -3.73
N PHE A 25 1.73 7.40 -3.01
CA PHE A 25 1.24 8.76 -3.25
C PHE A 25 2.35 9.60 -3.88
N LEU A 26 1.98 10.46 -4.82
CA LEU A 26 2.87 11.42 -5.48
C LEU A 26 2.30 12.82 -5.28
N GLU A 27 2.98 13.67 -4.52
CA GLU A 27 2.60 15.08 -4.39
C GLU A 27 3.03 15.87 -5.62
N MET A 28 2.11 16.66 -6.17
CA MET A 28 2.31 17.39 -7.43
C MET A 28 2.55 18.90 -7.23
N GLY A 29 2.57 19.36 -5.96
CA GLY A 29 2.51 20.77 -5.61
C GLY A 29 1.08 21.31 -5.64
N GLY A 30 0.89 22.60 -5.33
CA GLY A 30 -0.43 23.24 -5.40
C GLY A 30 -1.48 22.74 -4.40
N GLY A 31 -1.09 21.93 -3.40
CA GLY A 31 -2.03 21.28 -2.49
C GLY A 31 -2.70 20.04 -3.08
N GLU A 32 -2.11 19.44 -4.11
CA GLU A 32 -2.65 18.25 -4.77
C GLU A 32 -1.67 17.06 -4.71
N ALA A 33 -2.25 15.87 -4.71
CA ALA A 33 -1.51 14.63 -4.90
C ALA A 33 -2.22 13.72 -5.91
N SER A 34 -1.50 12.73 -6.40
CA SER A 34 -2.05 11.58 -7.10
C SER A 34 -1.76 10.30 -6.32
N THR A 35 -2.63 9.30 -6.45
CA THR A 35 -2.38 7.94 -5.98
C THR A 35 -2.02 7.05 -7.17
N ILE A 36 -0.95 6.28 -6.99
CA ILE A 36 -0.55 5.19 -7.89
C ILE A 36 -0.99 3.88 -7.25
N ARG A 37 -1.65 3.02 -8.01
CA ARG A 37 -1.95 1.63 -7.61
C ARG A 37 -1.40 0.69 -8.67
N GLY A 38 -0.82 -0.42 -8.24
CA GLY A 38 -0.23 -1.40 -9.14
C GLY A 38 -0.57 -2.83 -8.76
N ASP A 39 -0.91 -3.63 -9.76
CA ASP A 39 -0.72 -5.09 -9.75
C ASP A 39 0.54 -5.39 -10.58
N PHE A 40 1.63 -5.70 -9.87
CA PHE A 40 2.94 -5.93 -10.48
C PHE A 40 3.14 -7.37 -10.97
N TYR A 41 2.20 -8.27 -10.66
CA TYR A 41 2.23 -9.66 -11.15
C TYR A 41 1.32 -9.88 -12.36
N ALA A 42 0.46 -8.91 -12.70
CA ALA A 42 -0.22 -8.87 -13.99
C ALA A 42 0.79 -8.82 -15.16
N ASP A 43 0.41 -9.38 -16.30
CA ASP A 43 1.20 -9.36 -17.54
C ASP A 43 0.34 -8.80 -18.70
N PRO A 44 0.60 -7.55 -19.15
CA PRO A 44 1.60 -6.62 -18.60
C PRO A 44 1.21 -6.10 -17.20
N PRO A 45 2.17 -5.56 -16.40
CA PRO A 45 1.86 -4.96 -15.11
C PRO A 45 0.77 -3.89 -15.21
N ALA A 46 -0.25 -3.99 -14.38
CA ALA A 46 -1.38 -3.07 -14.39
C ALA A 46 -1.14 -1.95 -13.38
N VAL A 47 -0.86 -0.74 -13.86
CA VAL A 47 -0.60 0.43 -13.01
C VAL A 47 -1.54 1.56 -13.38
N GLU A 48 -2.21 2.12 -12.38
CA GLU A 48 -3.13 3.23 -12.51
C GLU A 48 -2.62 4.43 -11.71
N LEU A 49 -2.65 5.61 -12.33
CA LEU A 49 -2.36 6.90 -11.71
C LEU A 49 -3.64 7.74 -11.71
N THR A 50 -4.09 8.17 -10.54
CA THR A 50 -5.25 9.07 -10.46
C THR A 50 -4.86 10.49 -10.91
N ILE A 51 -5.85 11.24 -11.39
CA ILE A 51 -5.68 12.68 -11.65
C ILE A 51 -5.30 13.39 -10.33
N PRO A 52 -4.36 14.36 -10.36
CA PRO A 52 -4.01 15.15 -9.19
C PRO A 52 -5.24 15.88 -8.61
N SER A 53 -5.39 15.85 -7.29
CA SER A 53 -6.44 16.62 -6.61
C SER A 53 -6.16 16.79 -5.11
N GLN A 54 -6.85 17.73 -4.48
CA GLN A 54 -6.83 17.90 -3.02
C GLN A 54 -7.36 16.66 -2.27
N ALA A 55 -8.39 16.01 -2.80
CA ALA A 55 -8.97 14.81 -2.17
C ALA A 55 -7.94 13.66 -2.06
N GLN A 56 -7.08 13.50 -3.06
CA GLN A 56 -5.99 12.51 -3.01
C GLN A 56 -4.90 12.93 -2.02
N LEU A 57 -4.65 14.23 -1.83
CA LEU A 57 -3.75 14.72 -0.78
C LEU A 57 -4.31 14.41 0.61
N GLU A 58 -5.61 14.63 0.83
CA GLU A 58 -6.28 14.28 2.08
C GLU A 58 -6.23 12.77 2.38
N GLU A 59 -6.39 11.93 1.35
CA GLU A 59 -6.19 10.48 1.45
C GLU A 59 -4.78 10.15 1.93
N LYS A 60 -3.75 10.74 1.31
CA LYS A 60 -2.36 10.57 1.72
C LYS A 60 -2.15 10.97 3.18
N VAL A 61 -2.62 12.15 3.57
CA VAL A 61 -2.44 12.66 4.95
C VAL A 61 -3.13 11.76 5.97
N ARG A 62 -4.34 11.28 5.67
CA ARG A 62 -5.05 10.32 6.52
C ARG A 62 -4.28 9.01 6.59
N PHE A 63 -3.81 8.50 5.45
CA PHE A 63 -2.99 7.31 5.38
C PHE A 63 -1.78 7.43 6.31
N GLU A 64 -1.02 8.51 6.23
CA GLU A 64 0.16 8.76 7.06
C GLU A 64 -0.19 8.83 8.55
N ARG A 65 -1.22 9.61 8.91
CA ARG A 65 -1.65 9.77 10.30
C ARG A 65 -2.04 8.44 10.93
N GLU A 66 -2.80 7.61 10.22
CA GLU A 66 -3.20 6.29 10.71
C GLU A 66 -1.99 5.37 10.98
N ARG A 67 -0.95 5.39 10.12
CA ARG A 67 0.26 4.58 10.36
C ARG A 67 1.01 5.09 11.58
N LEU A 68 1.24 6.40 11.64
CA LEU A 68 1.93 7.03 12.75
C LEU A 68 1.22 6.74 14.08
N GLN A 69 -0.11 6.82 14.11
CA GLN A 69 -0.91 6.46 15.28
C GLN A 69 -0.79 4.96 15.62
N ARG A 70 -0.86 4.06 14.64
CA ARG A 70 -0.73 2.61 14.90
C ARG A 70 0.67 2.21 15.39
N TRP A 71 1.72 2.89 14.94
CA TRP A 71 3.10 2.53 15.28
C TRP A 71 3.60 3.21 16.55
N PHE A 72 3.17 4.46 16.79
CA PHE A 72 3.73 5.32 17.84
C PHE A 72 2.67 6.00 18.71
N GLY A 73 1.39 5.78 18.44
CA GLY A 73 0.31 6.28 19.29
C GLY A 73 0.24 5.57 20.63
N ALA A 74 -0.17 6.31 21.66
CA ALA A 74 -0.51 5.77 22.98
C ALA A 74 -1.77 4.89 22.95
#